data_AF-A0A8C9UV99-F1
#
_entry.id   AF-A0A8C9UV99-F1
#
_cell.length_a   1.000
_cell.length_b   1.000
_cell.length_c   1.000
_cell.angle_alpha   90.00
_cell.angle_beta   90.00
_cell.angle_gamma   90.00
#
_symmetry.space_group_name_H-M   'P 1'
#
loop_
_entity.id
_entity.type
_entity.pdbx_description
1 polymer ?
#
loop_
_entity_poly.entity_id
_entity_poly.type
_entity_poly.pdbx_seq_one_letter_code
_entity_poly.pdbx_strand_id
1 'polypeptide(L)'
;MLRHLCPRHRPVLSCSWSRLCLLKRRLFTMKLESPEFQSLFTEGLKSLTELFIRENHELRIAGGAVRDLLNGVKPQDVDFATTATPSQMKEMFQAAGIRMINNKGEKHGTITARLHEENFEITTLRIDVVTDGRHAEVEFTTDWQKDAERRDLTINSMFLGFDGTLFDYFNGYADLKNKKVKFVGQAKQRIQEDYLRILRYFRPGAEL
;
A
#
# COMPACT_ATOMS: atom_id res chain seq x y z
N MET A 1 33.01 -52.64 51.35
CA MET A 1 33.74 -51.38 51.62
C MET A 1 33.08 -50.28 50.83
N LEU A 2 32.65 -49.19 51.51
CA LEU A 2 32.69 -47.77 51.10
C LEU A 2 32.28 -47.46 49.62
N ARG A 3 31.28 -46.65 49.26
CA ARG A 3 30.77 -45.38 49.82
C ARG A 3 29.57 -44.91 48.94
N HIS A 4 28.57 -44.28 49.55
CA HIS A 4 27.96 -42.96 49.21
C HIS A 4 27.74 -42.58 47.71
N LEU A 5 26.62 -42.02 47.21
CA LEU A 5 25.60 -41.12 47.77
C LEU A 5 24.43 -40.95 46.77
N CYS A 6 23.21 -40.96 47.32
CA CYS A 6 21.97 -40.22 46.99
C CYS A 6 21.38 -40.09 45.55
N PRO A 7 20.05 -40.30 45.41
CA PRO A 7 19.28 -40.08 44.19
C PRO A 7 18.77 -38.63 44.10
N ARG A 8 18.61 -38.09 42.89
CA ARG A 8 17.81 -36.86 42.69
C ARG A 8 16.58 -37.18 41.84
N HIS A 9 15.43 -37.11 42.52
CA HIS A 9 14.11 -36.96 41.94
C HIS A 9 14.09 -35.91 40.82
N ARG A 10 13.47 -36.26 39.69
CA ARG A 10 12.79 -35.28 38.83
C ARG A 10 11.29 -35.39 39.11
N PRO A 11 10.63 -34.31 39.53
CA PRO A 11 9.18 -34.26 39.52
C PRO A 11 8.66 -33.93 38.12
N VAL A 12 7.41 -34.32 37.93
CA VAL A 12 6.59 -34.19 36.73
C VAL A 12 5.89 -32.81 36.72
N LEU A 13 5.76 -32.23 35.52
CA LEU A 13 4.86 -31.14 35.09
C LEU A 13 4.99 -29.74 35.73
N SER A 14 5.31 -28.74 34.89
CA SER A 14 4.52 -27.50 34.86
C SER A 14 4.65 -26.78 33.52
N CYS A 15 3.48 -26.45 32.99
CA CYS A 15 3.18 -25.61 31.85
C CYS A 15 3.99 -24.29 31.81
N SER A 16 4.54 -23.92 30.65
CA SER A 16 4.67 -22.52 30.23
C SER A 16 4.67 -22.44 28.72
N TRP A 17 3.49 -22.14 28.18
CA TRP A 17 3.32 -21.61 26.85
C TRP A 17 3.92 -20.20 26.82
N SER A 18 5.07 -20.02 26.18
CA SER A 18 5.54 -18.70 25.81
C SER A 18 5.36 -18.49 24.31
N ARG A 19 4.22 -17.87 24.00
CA ARG A 19 3.84 -17.32 22.70
C ARG A 19 4.90 -16.32 22.22
N LEU A 20 5.72 -16.73 21.28
CA LEU A 20 6.17 -15.82 20.21
C LEU A 20 5.62 -16.33 18.89
N CYS A 21 4.30 -16.21 18.77
CA CYS A 21 3.64 -16.26 17.47
C CYS A 21 3.88 -14.90 16.81
N LEU A 22 5.09 -14.69 16.31
CA LEU A 22 5.36 -13.66 15.32
C LEU A 22 4.54 -14.03 14.09
N LEU A 23 3.35 -13.43 13.95
CA LEU A 23 2.58 -13.44 12.72
C LEU A 23 3.43 -12.76 11.62
N LYS A 24 4.33 -13.53 11.02
CA LYS A 24 4.77 -13.27 9.64
C LYS A 24 3.54 -13.52 8.77
N ARG A 25 2.71 -12.49 8.63
CA ARG A 25 1.62 -12.46 7.64
C ARG A 25 2.29 -12.74 6.29
N ARG A 26 1.87 -13.83 5.65
CA ARG A 26 2.42 -14.25 4.35
C ARG A 26 2.14 -13.15 3.34
N LEU A 27 3.20 -12.49 2.86
CA LEU A 27 3.15 -11.77 1.59
C LEU A 27 2.80 -12.79 0.51
N PHE A 28 1.63 -12.66 -0.10
CA PHE A 28 1.19 -13.51 -1.19
C PHE A 28 1.74 -12.92 -2.49
N THR A 29 2.82 -13.51 -3.03
CA THR A 29 3.46 -13.00 -4.25
C THR A 29 2.85 -13.68 -5.48
N MET A 30 1.85 -13.04 -6.08
CA MET A 30 1.47 -13.34 -7.47
C MET A 30 1.99 -12.24 -8.39
N LYS A 31 2.32 -12.62 -9.62
CA LYS A 31 2.66 -11.69 -10.69
C LYS A 31 1.47 -11.53 -11.63
N LEU A 32 1.03 -10.29 -11.82
CA LEU A 32 0.00 -9.95 -12.78
C LEU A 32 0.64 -9.80 -14.16
N GLU A 33 0.17 -10.57 -15.13
CA GLU A 33 0.48 -10.42 -16.54
C GLU A 33 -0.83 -10.36 -17.31
N SER A 34 -1.18 -9.17 -17.83
CA SER A 34 -2.40 -8.98 -18.64
C SER A 34 -2.21 -7.87 -19.67
N PRO A 35 -2.99 -7.87 -20.77
CA PRO A 35 -2.95 -6.78 -21.76
C PRO A 35 -3.24 -5.41 -21.14
N GLU A 36 -4.15 -5.34 -20.17
CA GLU A 36 -4.52 -4.11 -19.47
C GLU A 36 -3.34 -3.57 -18.67
N PHE A 37 -2.63 -4.45 -17.94
CA PHE A 37 -1.42 -4.06 -17.20
C PHE A 37 -0.31 -3.62 -18.14
N GLN A 38 -0.06 -4.37 -19.21
CA GLN A 38 0.97 -4.03 -20.21
C GLN A 38 0.68 -2.71 -20.92
N SER A 39 -0.60 -2.37 -21.11
CA SER A 39 -1.02 -1.12 -21.74
C SER A 39 -0.69 0.14 -20.92
N LEU A 40 -0.28 0.00 -19.65
CA LEU A 40 0.16 1.11 -18.81
C LEU A 40 1.62 1.53 -19.09
N PHE A 41 2.45 0.66 -19.67
CA PHE A 41 3.88 0.88 -19.87
C PHE A 41 4.19 1.77 -21.09
N THR A 42 3.66 2.99 -21.06
CA THR A 42 3.95 4.08 -21.99
C THR A 42 5.39 4.57 -21.84
N GLU A 43 5.88 5.37 -22.78
CA GLU A 43 7.20 6.02 -22.66
C GLU A 43 7.29 6.93 -21.41
N GLY A 44 6.17 7.60 -21.10
CA GLY A 44 5.91 8.34 -19.86
C GLY A 44 6.22 7.51 -18.62
N LEU A 45 5.51 6.39 -18.48
CA LEU A 45 5.64 5.54 -17.30
C LEU A 45 7.01 4.89 -17.21
N LYS A 46 7.57 4.40 -18.33
CA LYS A 46 8.93 3.82 -18.35
C LYS A 46 9.97 4.82 -17.85
N SER A 47 9.97 6.03 -18.39
CA SER A 47 10.88 7.11 -17.98
C SER A 47 10.72 7.45 -16.49
N LEU A 48 9.48 7.45 -15.99
CA LEU A 48 9.21 7.67 -14.57
C LEU A 48 9.80 6.55 -13.71
N THR A 49 9.54 5.28 -14.06
CA THR A 49 10.05 4.13 -13.29
C THR A 49 11.58 4.08 -13.27
N GLU A 50 12.23 4.33 -14.41
CA GLU A 50 13.69 4.37 -14.51
C GLU A 50 14.29 5.47 -13.63
N LEU A 51 13.66 6.65 -13.57
CA LEU A 51 14.08 7.72 -12.70
C LEU A 51 14.01 7.31 -11.22
N PHE A 52 12.89 6.76 -10.77
CA PHE A 52 12.74 6.34 -9.36
C PHE A 52 13.74 5.22 -8.99
N ILE A 53 14.02 4.30 -9.91
CA ILE A 53 15.05 3.27 -9.73
C ILE A 53 16.44 3.91 -9.58
N ARG A 54 16.79 4.86 -10.46
CA ARG A 54 18.10 5.53 -10.43
C ARG A 54 18.32 6.33 -9.15
N GLU A 55 17.27 6.97 -8.64
CA GLU A 55 17.33 7.76 -7.41
C GLU A 55 17.08 6.93 -6.14
N ASN A 56 17.03 5.59 -6.26
CA ASN A 56 16.87 4.64 -5.14
C ASN A 56 15.59 4.86 -4.30
N HIS A 57 14.47 5.19 -4.95
CA HIS A 57 13.17 5.28 -4.30
C HIS A 57 12.19 4.24 -4.84
N GLU A 58 11.44 3.59 -3.96
CA GLU A 58 10.43 2.63 -4.40
C GLU A 58 9.21 3.36 -4.96
N LEU A 59 8.66 2.86 -6.08
CA LEU A 59 7.44 3.36 -6.71
C LEU A 59 6.55 2.16 -7.03
N ARG A 60 5.25 2.26 -6.70
CA ARG A 60 4.26 1.21 -7.00
C ARG A 60 2.93 1.84 -7.42
N ILE A 61 2.15 1.11 -8.21
CA ILE A 61 0.74 1.44 -8.47
C ILE A 61 -0.04 1.16 -7.18
N ALA A 62 -1.03 1.99 -6.86
CA ALA A 62 -1.76 1.91 -5.62
C ALA A 62 -3.29 1.98 -5.82
N GLY A 63 -4.04 1.51 -4.83
CA GLY A 63 -5.45 1.87 -4.68
C GLY A 63 -6.38 1.27 -5.74
N GLY A 64 -7.31 2.09 -6.23
CA GLY A 64 -8.35 1.67 -7.18
C GLY A 64 -7.77 1.12 -8.49
N ALA A 65 -6.65 1.66 -8.96
CA ALA A 65 -5.99 1.18 -10.17
C ALA A 65 -5.55 -0.29 -10.05
N VAL A 66 -5.09 -0.72 -8.87
CA VAL A 66 -4.72 -2.12 -8.61
C VAL A 66 -5.97 -3.01 -8.64
N ARG A 67 -7.07 -2.57 -8.04
CA ARG A 67 -8.36 -3.27 -8.07
C ARG A 67 -8.85 -3.47 -9.50
N ASP A 68 -8.82 -2.42 -10.31
CA ASP A 68 -9.31 -2.46 -11.69
C ASP A 68 -8.48 -3.41 -12.55
N LEU A 69 -7.15 -3.35 -12.44
CA LEU A 69 -6.24 -4.27 -13.11
C LEU A 69 -6.50 -5.74 -12.72
N LEU A 70 -6.72 -6.01 -11.43
CA LEU A 70 -7.04 -7.36 -10.95
C LEU A 70 -8.42 -7.86 -11.42
N ASN A 71 -9.32 -6.95 -11.80
CA ASN A 71 -10.60 -7.25 -12.46
C ASN A 71 -10.49 -7.33 -14.00
N GLY A 72 -9.29 -7.20 -14.57
CA GLY A 72 -9.08 -7.23 -16.02
C GLY A 72 -9.59 -5.98 -16.73
N VAL A 73 -9.59 -4.84 -16.04
CA VAL A 73 -9.99 -3.53 -16.57
C VAL A 73 -8.78 -2.60 -16.57
N LYS A 74 -8.58 -1.88 -17.69
CA LYS A 74 -7.56 -0.82 -17.72
C LYS A 74 -8.03 0.36 -16.85
N PRO A 75 -7.27 0.77 -15.82
CA PRO A 75 -7.64 1.92 -15.00
C PRO A 75 -7.56 3.22 -15.84
N GLN A 76 -8.50 4.13 -15.59
CA GLN A 76 -8.51 5.46 -16.23
C GLN A 76 -7.53 6.40 -15.55
N ASP A 77 -7.56 6.42 -14.21
CA ASP A 77 -6.67 7.18 -13.36
C ASP A 77 -5.77 6.22 -12.59
N VAL A 78 -4.45 6.44 -12.66
CA VAL A 78 -3.47 5.59 -11.99
C VAL A 78 -2.80 6.39 -10.88
N ASP A 79 -3.11 6.01 -9.64
CA ASP A 79 -2.43 6.53 -8.46
C ASP A 79 -1.12 5.78 -8.24
N PHE A 80 -0.03 6.53 -8.04
CA PHE A 80 1.25 5.97 -7.65
C PHE A 80 1.56 6.29 -6.19
N ALA A 81 2.18 5.34 -5.50
CA ALA A 81 2.69 5.51 -4.15
C ALA A 81 4.21 5.33 -4.14
N THR A 82 4.90 6.11 -3.29
CA THR A 82 6.36 6.06 -3.20
C THR A 82 6.89 6.29 -1.80
N THR A 83 8.07 5.75 -1.52
CA THR A 83 8.85 6.05 -0.32
C THR A 83 9.54 7.42 -0.36
N ALA A 84 9.61 8.07 -1.54
CA ALA A 84 10.19 9.41 -1.66
C ALA A 84 9.26 10.45 -1.02
N THR A 85 9.81 11.35 -0.21
CA THR A 85 9.08 12.51 0.32
C THR A 85 8.77 13.53 -0.78
N PRO A 86 7.80 14.45 -0.58
CA PRO A 86 7.49 15.47 -1.58
C PRO A 86 8.69 16.36 -1.92
N SER A 87 9.53 16.69 -0.93
CA SER A 87 10.76 17.45 -1.14
C SER A 87 11.75 16.69 -2.02
N GLN A 88 11.98 15.40 -1.75
CA GLN A 88 12.86 14.56 -2.57
C GLN A 88 12.34 14.41 -4.01
N MET A 89 11.03 14.20 -4.19
CA MET A 89 10.42 14.16 -5.52
C MET A 89 10.62 15.47 -6.27
N LYS A 90 10.45 16.62 -5.61
CA LYS A 90 10.68 17.93 -6.23
C LYS A 90 12.11 18.11 -6.68
N GLU A 91 13.08 17.83 -5.81
CA GLU A 91 14.50 17.94 -6.12
C GLU A 91 14.87 17.02 -7.30
N MET A 92 14.41 15.77 -7.25
CA MET A 92 14.57 14.78 -8.32
C MET A 92 14.00 15.27 -9.65
N PHE A 93 12.74 15.71 -9.67
CA PHE A 93 12.10 16.16 -10.91
C PHE A 93 12.74 17.44 -11.45
N GLN A 94 13.13 18.38 -10.58
CA GLN A 94 13.84 19.59 -10.99
C GLN A 94 15.22 19.26 -11.58
N ALA A 95 15.99 18.39 -10.94
CA ALA A 95 17.30 17.94 -11.42
C ALA A 95 17.19 17.20 -12.77
N ALA A 96 16.11 16.45 -12.98
CA ALA A 96 15.83 15.75 -14.23
C ALA A 96 15.18 16.63 -15.32
N GLY A 97 14.90 17.91 -15.04
CA GLY A 97 14.22 18.81 -15.98
C GLY A 97 12.75 18.45 -16.25
N ILE A 98 12.12 17.69 -15.35
CA ILE A 98 10.74 17.23 -15.46
C ILE A 98 9.80 18.29 -14.89
N ARG A 99 8.77 18.65 -15.67
CA ARG A 99 7.77 19.63 -15.27
C ARG A 99 6.82 19.03 -14.22
N MET A 100 6.60 19.76 -13.13
CA MET A 100 5.54 19.48 -12.16
C MET A 100 4.32 20.39 -12.42
N ILE A 101 3.11 19.86 -12.30
CA ILE A 101 1.87 20.59 -12.66
C ILE A 101 1.20 21.25 -11.46
N ASN A 102 1.16 20.58 -10.31
CA ASN A 102 0.34 21.02 -9.19
C ASN A 102 1.06 20.84 -7.85
N ASN A 103 1.19 21.94 -7.10
CA ASN A 103 1.73 21.93 -5.75
C ASN A 103 0.63 21.95 -4.67
N LYS A 104 -0.66 22.06 -5.02
CA LYS A 104 -1.74 22.10 -4.03
C LYS A 104 -1.90 20.78 -3.27
N GLY A 105 -1.59 19.65 -3.92
CA GLY A 105 -1.60 18.31 -3.31
C GLY A 105 -0.43 18.04 -2.35
N GLU A 106 0.57 18.91 -2.32
CA GLU A 106 1.80 18.71 -1.55
C GLU A 106 1.54 18.62 -0.05
N LYS A 107 0.57 19.38 0.47
CA LYS A 107 0.17 19.32 1.89
C LYS A 107 -0.29 17.93 2.32
N HIS A 108 -0.71 17.10 1.36
CA HIS A 108 -1.14 15.73 1.58
C HIS A 108 -0.11 14.70 1.05
N GLY A 109 1.06 15.16 0.62
CA GLY A 109 2.15 14.30 0.15
C GLY A 109 2.12 13.99 -1.34
N THR A 110 1.30 14.68 -2.14
CA THR A 110 1.11 14.36 -3.56
C THR A 110 1.81 15.36 -4.47
N ILE A 111 2.57 14.85 -5.44
CA ILE A 111 3.21 15.60 -6.51
C ILE A 111 2.72 15.05 -7.86
N THR A 112 2.34 15.95 -8.78
CA THR A 112 1.98 15.57 -10.15
C THR A 112 3.11 15.93 -11.11
N ALA A 113 3.77 14.92 -11.69
CA ALA A 113 4.81 15.09 -12.70
C ALA A 113 4.23 14.94 -14.12
N ARG A 114 4.77 15.69 -15.09
CA ARG A 114 4.41 15.56 -16.51
C ARG A 114 5.59 15.03 -17.31
N LEU A 115 5.46 13.82 -17.85
CA LEU A 115 6.45 13.19 -18.72
C LEU A 115 5.74 12.72 -19.99
N HIS A 116 6.33 12.97 -21.16
CA HIS A 116 5.80 12.50 -22.45
C HIS A 116 4.30 12.80 -22.65
N GLU A 117 3.90 14.03 -22.32
CA GLU A 117 2.51 14.53 -22.37
C GLU A 117 1.50 13.87 -21.41
N GLU A 118 1.97 12.92 -20.59
CA GLU A 118 1.18 12.22 -19.57
C GLU A 118 1.42 12.80 -18.18
N ASN A 119 0.39 12.76 -17.34
CA ASN A 119 0.45 13.23 -15.96
C ASN A 119 0.47 12.04 -15.01
N PHE A 120 1.38 12.07 -14.05
CA PHE A 120 1.55 11.03 -13.04
C PHE A 120 1.33 11.61 -11.65
N GLU A 121 0.27 11.16 -10.98
CA GLU A 121 -0.01 11.55 -9.60
C GLU A 121 0.70 10.59 -8.64
N ILE A 122 1.69 11.12 -7.91
CA ILE A 122 2.58 10.33 -7.09
C ILE A 122 2.48 10.83 -5.65
N THR A 123 2.10 9.93 -4.75
CA THR A 123 1.85 10.26 -3.35
C THR A 123 2.85 9.54 -2.44
N THR A 124 3.53 10.30 -1.59
CA THR A 124 4.38 9.73 -0.53
C THR A 124 3.54 8.88 0.42
N LEU A 125 4.05 7.70 0.76
CA LEU A 125 3.44 6.85 1.79
C LEU A 125 3.29 7.64 3.10
N ARG A 126 2.13 7.49 3.75
CA ARG A 126 1.83 8.27 4.94
C ARG A 126 0.99 7.53 5.96
N ILE A 127 0.98 8.07 7.16
CA ILE A 127 0.13 7.70 8.28
C ILE A 127 -0.70 8.93 8.62
N ASP A 128 -2.01 8.76 8.78
CA ASP A 128 -2.88 9.85 9.22
C ASP A 128 -2.83 9.90 10.78
N VAL A 129 -2.31 11.00 11.34
CA VAL A 129 -2.12 11.18 12.80
C VAL A 129 -3.39 11.71 13.46
N VAL A 130 -4.00 12.71 12.84
CA VAL A 130 -5.32 13.25 13.19
C VAL A 130 -6.10 13.40 11.89
N THR A 131 -7.30 12.84 11.84
CA THR A 131 -8.19 12.99 10.69
C THR A 131 -9.63 13.19 11.16
N ASP A 132 -10.30 14.19 10.58
CA ASP A 132 -11.74 14.42 10.73
C ASP A 132 -12.51 14.16 9.41
N GLY A 133 -11.84 13.53 8.44
CA GLY A 133 -12.33 13.29 7.09
C GLY A 133 -12.17 14.46 6.11
N ARG A 134 -11.96 15.70 6.59
CA ARG A 134 -11.73 16.90 5.75
C ARG A 134 -10.31 17.44 5.86
N HIS A 135 -9.70 17.33 7.04
CA HIS A 135 -8.32 17.69 7.32
C HIS A 135 -7.62 16.48 7.92
N ALA A 136 -6.45 16.16 7.37
CA ALA A 136 -5.57 15.15 7.92
C ALA A 136 -4.21 15.77 8.18
N GLU A 137 -3.74 15.67 9.42
CA GLU A 137 -2.31 15.80 9.72
C GLU A 137 -1.65 14.45 9.41
N VAL A 138 -0.61 14.49 8.58
CA VAL A 138 0.01 13.28 8.03
C VAL A 138 1.48 13.21 8.39
N GLU A 139 1.94 12.01 8.72
CA GLU A 139 3.36 11.68 8.89
C GLU A 139 3.80 10.81 7.71
N PHE A 140 4.88 11.20 7.04
CA PHE A 140 5.42 10.39 5.95
C PHE A 140 6.17 9.17 6.48
N THR A 141 6.02 8.04 5.80
CA THR A 141 6.62 6.76 6.17
C THR A 141 7.27 6.10 4.96
N THR A 142 8.11 5.11 5.17
CA THR A 142 8.56 4.18 4.12
C THR A 142 7.95 2.78 4.30
N ASP A 143 7.05 2.63 5.28
CA ASP A 143 6.36 1.39 5.60
C ASP A 143 5.05 1.28 4.80
N TRP A 144 5.06 0.42 3.78
CA TRP A 144 3.92 0.14 2.92
C TRP A 144 2.72 -0.45 3.66
N GLN A 145 2.94 -1.25 4.70
CA GLN A 145 1.84 -1.83 5.46
C GLN A 145 1.08 -0.75 6.21
N LYS A 146 1.78 0.24 6.76
CA LYS A 146 1.15 1.38 7.44
C LYS A 146 0.36 2.27 6.46
N ASP A 147 0.86 2.50 5.25
CA ASP A 147 0.09 3.21 4.23
C ASP A 147 -1.16 2.41 3.79
N ALA A 148 -1.05 1.09 3.67
CA ALA A 148 -2.19 0.24 3.40
C ALA A 148 -3.23 0.29 4.53
N GLU A 149 -2.79 0.39 5.79
CA GLU A 149 -3.66 0.39 6.96
C GLU A 149 -4.57 1.63 7.03
N ARG A 150 -4.07 2.80 6.62
CA ARG A 150 -4.86 4.04 6.57
C ARG A 150 -5.91 4.06 5.45
N ARG A 151 -5.83 3.16 4.47
CA ARG A 151 -6.80 3.07 3.36
C ARG A 151 -8.12 2.51 3.86
N ASP A 152 -9.21 2.86 3.17
CA ASP A 152 -10.57 2.58 3.63
C ASP A 152 -10.94 1.10 3.48
N LEU A 153 -10.85 0.56 2.26
CA LEU A 153 -11.34 -0.76 1.89
C LEU A 153 -10.19 -1.72 1.56
N THR A 154 -10.35 -3.01 1.90
CA THR A 154 -9.33 -4.05 1.66
C THR A 154 -8.95 -4.13 0.18
N ILE A 155 -9.95 -4.10 -0.70
CA ILE A 155 -9.78 -4.10 -2.17
C ILE A 155 -9.04 -2.86 -2.72
N ASN A 156 -9.03 -1.74 -1.98
CA ASN A 156 -8.34 -0.51 -2.36
C ASN A 156 -7.05 -0.30 -1.54
N SER A 157 -6.64 -1.30 -0.75
CA SER A 157 -5.46 -1.22 0.15
C SER A 157 -4.21 -1.92 -0.40
N MET A 158 -4.28 -2.40 -1.64
CA MET A 158 -3.22 -3.14 -2.29
C MET A 158 -2.28 -2.23 -3.10
N PHE A 159 -1.08 -2.73 -3.35
CA PHE A 159 -0.10 -2.13 -4.26
C PHE A 159 0.36 -3.13 -5.31
N LEU A 160 0.76 -2.65 -6.48
CA LEU A 160 1.30 -3.46 -7.55
C LEU A 160 2.66 -2.92 -7.98
N GLY A 161 3.68 -3.78 -7.92
CA GLY A 161 5.00 -3.49 -8.48
C GLY A 161 4.97 -3.53 -10.01
N PHE A 162 5.89 -2.82 -10.65
CA PHE A 162 6.02 -2.79 -12.11
C PHE A 162 6.51 -4.13 -12.69
N ASP A 163 6.98 -5.06 -11.87
CA ASP A 163 7.28 -6.45 -12.23
C ASP A 163 6.06 -7.38 -12.13
N GLY A 164 4.88 -6.81 -11.87
CA GLY A 164 3.61 -7.50 -11.66
C GLY A 164 3.38 -7.99 -10.23
N THR A 165 4.34 -7.84 -9.31
CA THR A 165 4.21 -8.37 -7.94
C THR A 165 3.12 -7.64 -7.16
N LEU A 166 2.12 -8.37 -6.68
CA LEU A 166 1.05 -7.85 -5.82
C LEU A 166 1.50 -7.81 -4.34
N PHE A 167 1.30 -6.66 -3.69
CA PHE A 167 1.49 -6.45 -2.26
C PHE A 167 0.13 -6.27 -1.60
N ASP A 168 -0.32 -7.30 -0.88
CA ASP A 168 -1.61 -7.32 -0.17
C ASP A 168 -1.39 -7.63 1.32
N TYR A 169 -1.66 -6.66 2.18
CA TYR A 169 -1.48 -6.74 3.64
C TYR A 169 -2.78 -7.08 4.39
N PHE A 170 -3.94 -6.93 3.73
CA PHE A 170 -5.26 -6.96 4.36
C PHE A 170 -6.26 -7.86 3.63
N ASN A 171 -5.76 -8.83 2.86
CA ASN A 171 -6.55 -9.85 2.17
C ASN A 171 -7.51 -9.26 1.11
N GLY A 172 -7.11 -8.13 0.51
CA GLY A 172 -7.84 -7.45 -0.55
C GLY A 172 -8.04 -8.29 -1.79
N TYR A 173 -7.05 -9.12 -2.18
CA TYR A 173 -7.17 -9.96 -3.38
C TYR A 173 -8.27 -11.02 -3.24
N ALA A 174 -8.31 -11.68 -2.08
CA ALA A 174 -9.34 -12.69 -1.81
C ALA A 174 -10.72 -12.04 -1.61
N ASP A 175 -10.78 -10.88 -0.97
CA ASP A 175 -12.04 -10.13 -0.85
C ASP A 175 -12.56 -9.70 -2.24
N LEU A 176 -11.67 -9.23 -3.12
CA LEU A 176 -11.99 -8.88 -4.51
C LEU A 176 -12.54 -10.08 -5.28
N LYS A 177 -11.85 -11.23 -5.26
CA LYS A 177 -12.32 -12.47 -5.90
C LYS A 177 -13.69 -12.94 -5.41
N ASN A 178 -13.99 -12.71 -4.13
CA ASN A 178 -15.25 -13.09 -3.51
C ASN A 178 -16.32 -11.98 -3.59
N LYS A 179 -16.05 -10.89 -4.32
CA LYS A 179 -16.93 -9.70 -4.42
C LYS A 179 -17.33 -9.13 -3.06
N LYS A 180 -16.39 -9.12 -2.10
CA LYS A 180 -16.59 -8.61 -0.75
C LYS A 180 -16.02 -7.21 -0.62
N VAL A 181 -16.88 -6.24 -0.33
CA VAL A 181 -16.44 -4.90 0.09
C VAL A 181 -16.27 -4.92 1.61
N LYS A 182 -15.04 -4.79 2.09
CA LYS A 182 -14.74 -4.75 3.53
C LYS A 182 -13.83 -3.58 3.85
N PHE A 183 -14.03 -3.01 5.02
CA PHE A 183 -13.11 -2.05 5.60
C PHE A 183 -11.80 -2.72 6.02
N VAL A 184 -10.68 -2.00 5.90
CA VAL A 184 -9.45 -2.35 6.61
C VAL A 184 -9.67 -2.08 8.10
N GLY A 185 -9.51 -3.09 8.96
CA GLY A 185 -9.81 -2.98 10.39
C GLY A 185 -11.31 -3.00 10.70
N GLN A 186 -11.74 -2.28 11.75
CA GLN A 186 -13.13 -2.30 12.21
C GLN A 186 -13.98 -1.24 11.52
N ALA A 187 -15.01 -1.66 10.78
CA ALA A 187 -15.90 -0.78 10.01
C ALA A 187 -16.44 0.42 10.81
N LYS A 188 -16.91 0.19 12.05
CA LYS A 188 -17.45 1.26 12.92
C LYS A 188 -16.43 2.37 13.15
N GLN A 189 -15.19 2.02 13.48
CA GLN A 189 -14.12 2.99 13.71
C GLN A 189 -13.76 3.71 12.42
N ARG A 190 -13.61 2.98 11.30
CA ARG A 190 -13.27 3.59 10.01
C ARG A 190 -14.33 4.58 9.52
N ILE A 191 -15.61 4.30 9.77
CA ILE A 191 -16.70 5.23 9.41
C ILE A 191 -16.68 6.48 10.31
N GLN A 192 -16.31 6.34 11.59
CA GLN A 192 -16.20 7.48 12.51
C GLN A 192 -15.01 8.41 12.18
N GLU A 193 -13.94 7.88 11.60
CA GLU A 193 -12.80 8.68 11.10
C GLU A 193 -13.18 9.57 9.91
N ASP A 194 -14.02 9.06 9.00
CA ASP A 194 -14.48 9.79 7.82
C ASP A 194 -15.84 9.23 7.37
N TYR A 195 -16.92 9.98 7.65
CA TYR A 195 -18.28 9.58 7.28
C TYR A 195 -18.48 9.46 5.75
N LEU A 196 -17.65 10.11 4.92
CA LEU A 196 -17.72 9.95 3.46
C LEU A 196 -17.33 8.53 3.03
N ARG A 197 -16.66 7.75 3.88
CA ARG A 197 -16.39 6.34 3.61
C ARG A 197 -17.66 5.49 3.51
N ILE A 198 -18.79 5.95 4.06
CA ILE A 198 -20.09 5.31 3.81
C ILE A 198 -20.43 5.41 2.31
N LEU A 199 -20.27 6.59 1.71
CA LEU A 199 -20.52 6.78 0.27
C LEU A 199 -19.49 6.00 -0.57
N ARG A 200 -18.21 6.02 -0.16
CA ARG A 200 -17.14 5.24 -0.83
C ARG A 200 -17.38 3.73 -0.74
N TYR A 201 -18.04 3.23 0.30
CA TYR A 201 -18.39 1.82 0.41
C TYR A 201 -19.39 1.36 -0.67
N PHE A 202 -20.35 2.22 -1.03
CA PHE A 202 -21.36 1.89 -2.05
C PHE A 202 -20.85 2.04 -3.49
N ARG A 203 -19.80 2.84 -3.72
CA ARG A 203 -19.29 3.13 -5.07
C ARG A 203 -18.76 1.89 -5.81
N PRO A 204 -17.90 1.03 -5.22
CA PRO A 204 -17.42 -0.18 -5.90
C PRO A 204 -18.50 -1.19 -6.21
N GLY A 205 -19.67 -1.15 -5.55
CA GLY A 205 -20.76 -2.09 -5.79
C GLY A 205 -21.31 -2.07 -7.23
N ALA A 206 -21.05 -1.00 -7.98
CA ALA A 206 -21.37 -0.91 -9.41
C ALA A 206 -20.24 -1.44 -10.33
N GLU A 207 -19.05 -1.70 -9.79
CA GLU A 207 -17.80 -2.01 -10.52
C GLU A 207 -17.23 -3.42 -10.18
N LEU A 208 -17.87 -4.17 -9.26
CA LEU A 208 -17.43 -5.49 -8.74
C LEU A 208 -18.13 -6.70 -9.36
#